data_AF-A0A842YFB3-F1
#
_entry.id   AF-A0A842YFB3-F1
#
_cell.length_a   1.000
_cell.length_b   1.000
_cell.length_c   1.000
_cell.angle_alpha   90.00
_cell.angle_beta   90.00
_cell.angle_gamma   90.00
#
_symmetry.space_group_name_H-M   'P 1'
#
loop_
_entity.id
_entity.type
_entity.pdbx_description
1 polymer ?
#
loop_
_entity_poly.entity_id
_entity_poly.type
_entity_poly.pdbx_seq_one_letter_code
_entity_poly.pdbx_strand_id
1 'polypeptide(L)'
;MLANVGLSRSHAQSFILEVPYHDQQTSFYCGPAAIKMVMEYTRGIEVSQDALSQEMNTDIEKGITYTSLMEEPFIHRELTDIMEGRTTLNQLKKQITLGHAPILLIWFDERHETGHYVVAVGFNQTGLFVNDPWPTQWSKPVGRETGAYVYLSNEKLLDLWSIHRNWAIIVAYLPSDASIIKVDVTISGIPEGLKMTLSLNGESLGVLEPGDTISLLLLDEPHVLSVNTVLYDEEGIGYYCTNNLQQVKNSETLRFAYTLLDR
;
A
#
# COMPACT_ATOMS: atom_id res chain seq x y z
N MET A 1 24.58 -34.13 23.68
CA MET A 1 25.22 -33.32 22.62
C MET A 1 24.13 -32.56 21.91
N LEU A 2 24.35 -31.26 21.74
CA LEU A 2 23.34 -30.24 21.46
C LEU A 2 22.69 -30.43 20.09
N ALA A 3 21.37 -30.28 20.06
CA ALA A 3 20.58 -30.11 18.86
C ALA A 3 20.86 -28.71 18.27
N ASN A 4 21.31 -28.67 17.02
CA ASN A 4 21.29 -27.45 16.22
C ASN A 4 19.84 -27.19 15.80
N VAL A 5 19.12 -26.38 16.58
CA VAL A 5 17.91 -25.73 16.11
C VAL A 5 18.36 -24.60 15.19
N GLY A 6 18.14 -24.79 13.89
CA GLY A 6 18.33 -23.74 12.90
C GLY A 6 17.43 -22.57 13.22
N LEU A 7 18.02 -21.49 13.74
CA LEU A 7 17.42 -20.16 13.76
C LEU A 7 17.18 -19.75 12.30
N SER A 8 15.98 -19.97 11.78
CA SER A 8 15.57 -19.31 10.54
C SER A 8 15.41 -17.82 10.89
N ARG A 9 16.39 -17.02 10.50
CA ARG A 9 16.22 -15.57 10.38
C ARG A 9 15.01 -15.34 9.49
N SER A 10 13.92 -14.80 10.05
CA SER A 10 12.77 -14.35 9.29
C SER A 10 13.24 -13.27 8.33
N HIS A 11 13.40 -13.64 7.06
CA HIS A 11 13.52 -12.66 5.99
C HIS A 11 12.18 -11.93 5.94
N ALA A 12 12.23 -10.60 5.99
CA ALA A 12 11.05 -9.77 5.89
C ALA A 12 10.25 -10.16 4.65
N GLN A 13 9.04 -10.66 4.85
CA GLN A 13 8.17 -11.07 3.77
C GLN A 13 7.78 -9.83 2.96
N SER A 14 8.07 -9.83 1.65
CA SER A 14 7.56 -8.80 0.75
C SER A 14 6.06 -8.98 0.59
N PHE A 15 5.31 -7.88 0.66
CA PHE A 15 3.90 -7.86 0.32
C PHE A 15 3.76 -7.43 -1.14
N ILE A 16 3.11 -8.24 -1.98
CA ILE A 16 2.97 -8.01 -3.42
C ILE A 16 1.52 -8.26 -3.83
N LEU A 17 0.96 -7.33 -4.58
CA LEU A 17 -0.32 -7.43 -5.29
C LEU A 17 -0.10 -7.93 -6.70
N GLU A 18 -0.98 -8.79 -7.20
CA GLU A 18 -0.96 -9.30 -8.57
C GLU A 18 -1.65 -8.35 -9.55
N VAL A 19 -1.16 -7.11 -9.64
CA VAL A 19 -1.70 -6.08 -10.56
C VAL A 19 -1.26 -6.41 -12.00
N PRO A 20 -2.18 -6.55 -12.97
CA PRO A 20 -1.83 -6.75 -14.38
C PRO A 20 -0.93 -5.64 -14.89
N TYR A 21 0.10 -5.99 -15.65
CA TYR A 21 1.07 -5.04 -16.18
C TYR A 21 0.71 -4.60 -17.61
N HIS A 22 0.79 -3.30 -17.88
CA HIS A 22 0.59 -2.73 -19.21
C HIS A 22 1.62 -1.63 -19.52
N ASP A 23 2.33 -1.79 -20.63
CA ASP A 23 3.18 -0.75 -21.23
C ASP A 23 2.32 0.44 -21.69
N GLN A 24 2.81 1.67 -21.56
CA GLN A 24 2.22 2.84 -22.21
C GLN A 24 2.43 2.78 -23.72
N GLN A 25 1.41 3.17 -24.49
CA GLN A 25 1.44 3.08 -25.95
C GLN A 25 2.12 4.29 -26.63
N THR A 26 2.17 5.43 -25.96
CA THR A 26 2.82 6.67 -26.44
C THR A 26 3.66 7.30 -25.33
N SER A 27 4.52 8.27 -25.64
CA SER A 27 5.42 8.90 -24.66
C SER A 27 4.73 9.67 -23.54
N PHE A 28 3.41 9.88 -23.62
CA PHE A 28 2.62 10.67 -22.67
C PHE A 28 1.44 9.90 -22.07
N TYR A 29 1.35 8.59 -22.30
CA TYR A 29 0.28 7.71 -21.81
C TYR A 29 0.58 6.99 -20.48
N CYS A 30 1.54 7.46 -19.69
CA CYS A 30 1.81 6.87 -18.38
C CYS A 30 0.58 6.91 -17.44
N GLY A 31 -0.21 7.99 -17.47
CA GLY A 31 -1.49 8.08 -16.75
C GLY A 31 -2.52 7.06 -17.25
N PRO A 32 -2.87 7.05 -18.56
CA PRO A 32 -3.75 6.04 -19.15
C PRO A 32 -3.34 4.60 -18.86
N ALA A 33 -2.05 4.27 -18.97
CA ALA A 33 -1.54 2.93 -18.68
C ALA A 33 -1.70 2.57 -17.19
N ALA A 34 -1.38 3.50 -16.28
CA ALA A 34 -1.55 3.29 -14.85
C ALA A 34 -3.02 3.07 -14.45
N ILE A 35 -3.94 3.88 -14.98
CA ILE A 35 -5.37 3.71 -14.75
C ILE A 35 -5.86 2.37 -15.30
N LYS A 36 -5.44 1.98 -16.50
CA LYS A 36 -5.78 0.67 -17.07
C LYS A 36 -5.36 -0.47 -16.13
N MET A 37 -4.12 -0.47 -15.64
CA MET A 37 -3.64 -1.49 -14.70
C MET A 37 -4.51 -1.57 -13.44
N VAL A 38 -4.87 -0.42 -12.85
CA VAL A 38 -5.69 -0.37 -11.63
C VAL A 38 -7.14 -0.80 -11.92
N MET A 39 -7.75 -0.39 -13.03
CA MET A 39 -9.12 -0.79 -13.39
C MET A 39 -9.25 -2.29 -13.67
N GLU A 40 -8.24 -2.86 -14.33
CA GLU A 40 -8.19 -4.28 -14.62
C GLU A 40 -7.97 -5.09 -13.34
N TYR A 41 -7.05 -4.65 -12.48
CA TYR A 41 -6.82 -5.27 -11.17
C TYR A 41 -8.05 -5.20 -10.27
N THR A 42 -8.72 -4.05 -10.22
CA THR A 42 -9.89 -3.87 -9.39
C THR A 42 -11.06 -4.63 -9.98
N ARG A 43 -11.70 -4.12 -11.03
CA ARG A 43 -12.99 -4.64 -11.51
C ARG A 43 -12.90 -5.60 -12.70
N GLY A 44 -11.70 -5.95 -13.15
CA GLY A 44 -11.53 -6.64 -14.43
C GLY A 44 -12.02 -5.80 -15.62
N ILE A 45 -12.07 -4.47 -15.48
CA ILE A 45 -12.57 -3.59 -16.53
C ILE A 45 -11.47 -3.39 -17.56
N GLU A 46 -11.74 -3.85 -18.77
CA GLU A 46 -10.88 -3.59 -19.92
C GLU A 46 -11.29 -2.29 -20.63
N VAL A 47 -10.37 -1.35 -20.69
CA VAL A 47 -10.49 -0.11 -21.47
C VAL A 47 -9.15 0.18 -22.15
N SER A 48 -9.20 0.72 -23.38
CA SER A 48 -8.00 1.14 -24.11
C SER A 48 -7.38 2.42 -23.54
N GLN A 49 -6.07 2.59 -23.64
CA GLN A 49 -5.40 3.83 -23.23
C GLN A 49 -5.88 5.04 -24.05
N ASP A 50 -6.25 4.86 -25.32
CA ASP A 50 -6.81 5.93 -26.15
C ASP A 50 -8.11 6.49 -25.55
N ALA A 51 -9.06 5.63 -25.22
CA ALA A 51 -10.31 6.04 -24.56
C ALA A 51 -10.03 6.73 -23.21
N LEU A 52 -9.16 6.16 -22.38
CA LEU A 52 -8.75 6.78 -21.11
C LEU A 52 -8.10 8.16 -21.32
N SER A 53 -7.30 8.32 -22.37
CA SER A 53 -6.65 9.59 -22.67
C SER A 53 -7.65 10.67 -23.05
N GLN A 54 -8.75 10.31 -23.72
CA GLN A 54 -9.86 11.21 -24.05
C GLN A 54 -10.64 11.60 -22.79
N GLU A 55 -10.95 10.63 -21.93
CA GLU A 55 -11.64 10.86 -20.66
C GLU A 55 -10.83 11.81 -19.75
N MET A 56 -9.50 11.67 -19.73
CA MET A 56 -8.60 12.54 -18.96
C MET A 56 -8.16 13.81 -19.69
N ASN A 57 -8.69 14.07 -20.89
CA ASN A 57 -8.29 15.20 -21.73
C ASN A 57 -6.75 15.39 -21.82
N THR A 58 -6.04 14.29 -22.10
CA THR A 58 -4.57 14.28 -22.20
C THR A 58 -4.13 15.23 -23.31
N ASP A 59 -3.21 16.15 -22.99
CA ASP A 59 -2.73 17.15 -23.94
C ASP A 59 -1.63 16.53 -24.80
N ILE A 60 -1.98 16.17 -26.04
CA ILE A 60 -1.07 15.55 -27.00
C ILE A 60 0.01 16.56 -27.45
N GLU A 61 -0.33 17.84 -27.58
CA GLU A 61 0.61 18.87 -28.03
C GLU A 61 1.69 19.13 -26.98
N LYS A 62 1.31 19.11 -25.71
CA LYS A 62 2.24 19.26 -24.57
C LYS A 62 2.84 17.95 -24.09
N GLY A 63 2.24 16.81 -24.45
CA GLY A 63 2.63 15.49 -23.96
C GLY A 63 2.37 15.29 -22.46
N ILE A 64 1.26 15.82 -21.93
CA ILE A 64 0.97 15.83 -20.49
C ILE A 64 -0.39 15.18 -20.19
N THR A 65 -0.42 14.32 -19.16
CA THR A 65 -1.66 13.91 -18.48
C THR A 65 -1.80 14.70 -17.18
N TYR A 66 -2.89 15.46 -17.04
CA TYR A 66 -3.13 16.30 -15.87
C TYR A 66 -3.57 15.47 -14.65
N THR A 67 -2.87 15.67 -13.53
CA THR A 67 -3.17 15.00 -12.26
C THR A 67 -4.62 15.21 -11.82
N SER A 68 -5.15 16.41 -12.01
CA SER A 68 -6.54 16.78 -11.67
C SER A 68 -7.61 16.07 -12.49
N LEU A 69 -7.23 15.28 -13.50
CA LEU A 69 -8.16 14.51 -14.34
C LEU A 69 -7.95 13.01 -14.19
N MET A 70 -7.02 12.56 -13.32
CA MET A 70 -6.75 11.14 -13.09
C MET A 70 -7.93 10.41 -12.42
N GLU A 71 -8.84 11.13 -11.76
CA GLU A 71 -10.04 10.55 -11.15
C GLU A 71 -11.18 10.29 -12.14
N GLU A 72 -11.24 11.04 -13.25
CA GLU A 72 -12.38 11.03 -14.19
C GLU A 72 -12.70 9.62 -14.71
N PRO A 73 -11.72 8.81 -15.14
CA PRO A 73 -12.05 7.47 -15.64
C PRO A 73 -12.67 6.56 -14.58
N PHE A 74 -12.30 6.73 -13.31
CA PHE A 74 -12.88 5.97 -12.21
C PHE A 74 -14.32 6.41 -11.95
N ILE A 75 -14.57 7.73 -11.95
CA ILE A 75 -15.91 8.31 -11.77
C ILE A 75 -16.87 7.86 -12.87
N HIS A 76 -16.43 7.85 -14.14
CA HIS A 76 -17.23 7.34 -15.27
C HIS A 76 -17.66 5.87 -15.12
N ARG A 77 -17.00 5.12 -14.23
CA ARG A 77 -17.26 3.71 -13.95
C ARG A 77 -17.81 3.48 -12.55
N GLU A 78 -18.32 4.54 -11.91
CA GLU A 78 -18.92 4.51 -10.56
C GLU A 78 -17.95 4.02 -9.47
N LEU A 79 -16.65 4.13 -9.70
CA LEU A 79 -15.59 3.87 -8.72
C LEU A 79 -15.29 5.17 -7.96
N THR A 80 -16.17 5.53 -7.02
CA THR A 80 -16.18 6.86 -6.38
C THR A 80 -15.54 6.93 -5.01
N ASP A 81 -15.13 5.79 -4.42
CA ASP A 81 -14.34 5.77 -3.18
C ASP A 81 -12.86 6.03 -3.50
N ILE A 82 -12.57 7.31 -3.76
CA ILE A 82 -11.27 7.80 -4.21
C ILE A 82 -10.61 8.62 -3.10
N MET A 83 -9.37 8.24 -2.77
CA MET A 83 -8.48 9.03 -1.93
C MET A 83 -7.39 9.64 -2.82
N GLU A 84 -7.47 10.93 -3.08
CA GLU A 84 -6.47 11.66 -3.88
C GLU A 84 -5.74 12.72 -3.05
N GLY A 85 -4.43 12.84 -3.27
CA GLY A 85 -3.64 13.97 -2.81
C GLY A 85 -2.36 13.55 -2.12
N ARG A 86 -1.89 14.41 -1.21
CA ARG A 86 -0.67 14.15 -0.45
C ARG A 86 -0.85 12.95 0.47
N THR A 87 0.08 12.02 0.40
CA THR A 87 0.12 10.85 1.28
C THR A 87 1.54 10.64 1.84
N THR A 88 1.69 9.64 2.71
CA THR A 88 2.94 9.24 3.35
C THR A 88 3.28 7.81 2.97
N LEU A 89 4.57 7.43 3.10
CA LEU A 89 5.00 6.06 2.84
C LEU A 89 4.24 5.03 3.70
N ASN A 90 3.95 5.34 4.96
CA ASN A 90 3.21 4.44 5.85
C ASN A 90 1.74 4.30 5.41
N GLN A 91 1.09 5.40 5.00
CA GLN A 91 -0.26 5.34 4.44
C GLN A 91 -0.27 4.54 3.14
N LEU A 92 0.72 4.72 2.27
CA LEU A 92 0.85 3.96 1.03
C LEU A 92 0.95 2.45 1.29
N LYS A 93 1.86 2.05 2.19
CA LYS A 93 2.03 0.66 2.62
C LYS A 93 0.74 0.08 3.20
N LYS A 94 0.06 0.83 4.08
CA LYS A 94 -1.24 0.45 4.63
C LYS A 94 -2.28 0.18 3.54
N GLN A 95 -2.39 1.05 2.54
CA GLN A 95 -3.36 0.90 1.46
C GLN A 95 -3.04 -0.33 0.58
N ILE A 96 -1.76 -0.58 0.34
CA ILE A 96 -1.31 -1.81 -0.34
C ILE A 96 -1.67 -3.05 0.47
N THR A 97 -1.45 -3.04 1.79
CA THR A 97 -1.84 -4.15 2.69
C THR A 97 -3.35 -4.39 2.69
N LEU A 98 -4.16 -3.36 2.46
CA LEU A 98 -5.62 -3.47 2.31
C LEU A 98 -6.05 -3.93 0.90
N GLY A 99 -5.11 -4.26 0.03
CA GLY A 99 -5.39 -4.77 -1.32
C GLY A 99 -5.59 -3.68 -2.38
N HIS A 100 -5.38 -2.41 -2.05
CA HIS A 100 -5.51 -1.32 -3.01
C HIS A 100 -4.20 -1.10 -3.76
N ALA A 101 -4.28 -0.72 -5.04
CA ALA A 101 -3.11 -0.44 -5.90
C ALA A 101 -3.01 1.08 -6.19
N PRO A 102 -2.27 1.85 -5.35
CA PRO A 102 -2.15 3.29 -5.52
C PRO A 102 -1.42 3.67 -6.82
N ILE A 103 -1.86 4.73 -7.48
CA ILE A 103 -1.11 5.37 -8.56
C ILE A 103 -0.34 6.56 -7.98
N LEU A 104 0.96 6.63 -8.27
CA LEU A 104 1.86 7.68 -7.80
C LEU A 104 2.26 8.58 -8.96
N LEU A 105 2.41 9.88 -8.71
CA LEU A 105 3.12 10.79 -9.60
C LEU A 105 4.55 10.97 -9.10
N ILE A 106 5.53 10.49 -9.86
CA ILE A 106 6.95 10.61 -9.55
C ILE A 106 7.66 11.51 -10.57
N TRP A 107 8.83 12.04 -10.23
CA TRP A 107 9.79 12.46 -11.24
C TRP A 107 10.14 11.26 -12.13
N PHE A 108 10.16 11.48 -13.44
CA PHE A 108 10.46 10.44 -14.43
C PHE A 108 11.79 9.75 -14.14
N ASP A 109 12.78 10.52 -13.68
CA ASP A 109 14.08 10.03 -13.25
C ASP A 109 14.82 11.02 -12.35
N GLU A 110 16.07 10.72 -12.01
CA GLU A 110 16.91 11.52 -11.09
C GLU A 110 17.23 12.94 -11.58
N ARG A 111 16.89 13.30 -12.82
CA ARG A 111 17.09 14.67 -13.34
C ARG A 111 16.00 15.64 -12.89
N HIS A 112 14.86 15.12 -12.41
CA HIS A 112 13.72 15.91 -11.94
C HIS A 112 13.20 16.93 -12.99
N GLU A 113 13.15 16.53 -14.26
CA GLU A 113 12.72 17.40 -15.37
C GLU A 113 11.24 17.23 -15.73
N THR A 114 10.74 16.00 -15.69
CA THR A 114 9.38 15.63 -16.14
C THR A 114 8.71 14.69 -15.14
N GLY A 115 7.39 14.73 -15.07
CA GLY A 115 6.60 13.84 -14.23
C GLY A 115 6.23 12.53 -14.93
N HIS A 116 5.95 11.50 -14.15
CA HIS A 116 5.61 10.16 -14.64
C HIS A 116 4.70 9.42 -13.66
N TYR A 117 3.68 8.73 -14.16
CA TYR A 117 2.80 7.92 -13.32
C TYR A 117 3.28 6.47 -13.25
N VAL A 118 3.27 5.91 -12.04
CA VAL A 118 3.58 4.50 -11.77
C VAL A 118 2.54 3.93 -10.80
N VAL A 119 2.33 2.61 -10.82
CA VAL A 119 1.41 1.93 -9.91
C VAL A 119 2.21 1.25 -8.81
N ALA A 120 1.91 1.55 -7.55
CA ALA A 120 2.50 0.86 -6.41
C ALA A 120 1.82 -0.51 -6.23
N VAL A 121 2.60 -1.58 -6.36
CA VAL A 121 2.10 -2.96 -6.38
C VAL A 121 2.61 -3.80 -5.21
N GLY A 122 3.42 -3.23 -4.33
CA GLY A 122 3.96 -3.99 -3.22
C GLY A 122 5.06 -3.25 -2.47
N PHE A 123 5.55 -3.84 -1.40
CA PHE A 123 6.65 -3.29 -0.63
C PHE A 123 7.37 -4.34 0.20
N ASN A 124 8.51 -3.94 0.74
CA ASN A 124 9.19 -4.63 1.83
C ASN A 124 9.71 -3.60 2.85
N GLN A 125 10.59 -4.04 3.75
CA GLN A 125 11.18 -3.15 4.75
C GLN A 125 11.96 -1.97 4.14
N THR A 126 12.63 -2.20 3.01
CA THR A 126 13.62 -1.26 2.45
C THR A 126 13.09 -0.43 1.28
N GLY A 127 11.93 -0.76 0.72
CA GLY A 127 11.42 -0.10 -0.46
C GLY A 127 10.03 -0.54 -0.92
N LEU A 128 9.65 -0.04 -2.08
CA LEU A 128 8.38 -0.22 -2.76
C LEU A 128 8.62 -0.94 -4.10
N PHE A 129 7.70 -1.80 -4.49
CA PHE A 129 7.64 -2.36 -5.84
C PHE A 129 6.58 -1.61 -6.64
N VAL A 130 6.92 -1.21 -7.87
CA VAL A 130 6.03 -0.47 -8.76
C VAL A 130 5.93 -1.13 -10.12
N ASN A 131 4.75 -1.09 -10.72
CA ASN A 131 4.59 -1.28 -12.15
C ASN A 131 4.78 0.08 -12.83
N ASP A 132 5.88 0.20 -13.56
CA ASP A 132 6.20 1.37 -14.35
C ASP A 132 5.80 1.12 -15.82
N PRO A 133 4.84 1.89 -16.36
CA PRO A 133 4.34 1.68 -17.72
C PRO A 133 5.34 2.09 -18.81
N TRP A 134 6.47 2.73 -18.48
CA TRP A 134 7.46 3.09 -19.48
C TRP A 134 8.11 1.83 -20.08
N PRO A 135 7.97 1.58 -21.40
CA PRO A 135 8.33 0.29 -21.97
C PRO A 135 9.82 0.04 -21.91
N THR A 136 10.20 -1.17 -21.48
CA THR A 136 11.62 -1.54 -21.26
C THR A 136 12.48 -1.48 -22.53
N GLN A 137 11.85 -1.55 -23.70
CA GLN A 137 12.46 -1.41 -25.03
C GLN A 137 12.69 0.05 -25.46
N TRP A 138 12.16 1.03 -24.73
CA TRP A 138 12.40 2.45 -24.97
C TRP A 138 13.68 2.93 -24.27
N SER A 139 13.97 4.22 -24.35
CA SER A 139 15.11 4.82 -23.66
C SER A 139 14.97 4.66 -22.15
N LYS A 140 15.98 4.09 -21.51
CA LYS A 140 16.00 3.90 -20.06
C LYS A 140 16.15 5.24 -19.31
N PRO A 141 15.35 5.49 -18.26
CA PRO A 141 15.52 6.65 -17.38
C PRO A 141 16.85 6.61 -16.61
N VAL A 142 17.34 7.78 -16.21
CA VAL A 142 18.58 7.89 -15.43
C VAL A 142 18.37 7.36 -14.01
N GLY A 143 19.21 6.41 -13.57
CA GLY A 143 19.27 5.98 -12.17
C GLY A 143 18.13 5.09 -11.69
N ARG A 144 17.26 4.57 -12.58
CA ARG A 144 16.23 3.59 -12.23
C ARG A 144 15.85 2.67 -13.40
N GLU A 145 15.19 1.56 -13.08
CA GLU A 145 14.59 0.65 -14.07
C GLU A 145 13.12 1.04 -14.35
N THR A 146 12.55 0.44 -15.40
CA THR A 146 11.13 0.50 -15.76
C THR A 146 10.60 -0.92 -16.00
N GLY A 147 9.29 -1.11 -16.18
CA GLY A 147 8.70 -2.44 -16.30
C GLY A 147 7.82 -2.84 -15.12
N ALA A 148 7.45 -4.13 -15.08
CA ALA A 148 6.69 -4.72 -13.99
C ALA A 148 7.55 -4.93 -12.73
N TYR A 149 6.96 -4.73 -11.54
CA TYR A 149 7.57 -4.99 -10.23
C TYR A 149 8.96 -4.36 -10.02
N VAL A 150 9.20 -3.18 -10.60
CA VAL A 150 10.43 -2.41 -10.40
C VAL A 150 10.56 -2.03 -8.93
N TYR A 151 11.72 -2.32 -8.36
CA TYR A 151 12.02 -1.97 -6.98
C TYR A 151 12.60 -0.55 -6.87
N LEU A 152 12.03 0.25 -5.97
CA LEU A 152 12.53 1.55 -5.55
C LEU A 152 12.84 1.50 -4.04
N SER A 153 14.06 1.84 -3.64
CA SER A 153 14.37 2.00 -2.21
C SER A 153 13.53 3.13 -1.61
N ASN A 154 13.28 3.11 -0.29
CA ASN A 154 12.53 4.18 0.38
C ASN A 154 13.12 5.56 0.10
N GLU A 155 14.46 5.69 0.08
CA GLU A 155 15.17 6.92 -0.26
C GLU A 155 14.88 7.36 -1.70
N LYS A 156 15.06 6.45 -2.66
CA LYS A 156 14.82 6.75 -4.09
C LYS A 156 13.37 7.12 -4.35
N LEU A 157 12.44 6.38 -3.75
CA LEU A 157 11.00 6.66 -3.85
C LEU A 157 10.70 8.06 -3.32
N LEU A 158 11.14 8.41 -2.11
CA LEU A 158 10.84 9.70 -1.49
C LEU A 158 11.43 10.88 -2.27
N ASP A 159 12.61 10.69 -2.87
CA ASP A 159 13.21 11.67 -3.78
C ASP A 159 12.35 11.89 -5.02
N LEU A 160 12.05 10.83 -5.79
CA LEU A 160 11.29 10.93 -7.02
C LEU A 160 9.84 11.37 -6.78
N TRP A 161 9.21 10.89 -5.71
CA TRP A 161 7.80 11.19 -5.39
C TRP A 161 7.56 12.62 -4.88
N SER A 162 8.64 13.35 -4.60
CA SER A 162 8.57 14.74 -4.11
C SER A 162 7.98 15.73 -5.12
N ILE A 163 7.96 15.39 -6.43
CA ILE A 163 7.51 16.24 -7.55
C ILE A 163 6.22 17.00 -7.25
N HIS A 164 5.25 16.32 -6.63
CA HIS A 164 3.94 16.89 -6.32
C HIS A 164 3.56 16.65 -4.86
N ARG A 165 4.51 16.88 -3.94
CA ARG A 165 4.31 16.71 -2.49
C ARG A 165 3.83 15.30 -2.11
N ASN A 166 4.41 14.27 -2.75
CA ASN A 166 4.05 12.86 -2.54
C ASN A 166 2.57 12.59 -2.90
N TRP A 167 2.16 13.02 -4.09
CA TRP A 167 0.79 12.82 -4.58
C TRP A 167 0.54 11.36 -4.95
N ALA A 168 -0.61 10.84 -4.52
CA ALA A 168 -1.16 9.59 -5.02
C ALA A 168 -2.67 9.71 -5.24
N ILE A 169 -3.19 8.87 -6.11
CA ILE A 169 -4.61 8.54 -6.17
C ILE A 169 -4.78 7.06 -5.83
N ILE A 170 -5.71 6.78 -4.94
CA ILE A 170 -6.04 5.42 -4.48
C ILE A 170 -7.53 5.25 -4.70
N VAL A 171 -7.88 4.23 -5.47
CA VAL A 171 -9.27 3.79 -5.60
C VAL A 171 -9.46 2.67 -4.62
N ALA A 172 -10.24 2.91 -3.58
CA ALA A 172 -10.62 1.86 -2.67
C ALA A 172 -11.44 0.84 -3.46
N TYR A 173 -10.98 -0.41 -3.43
CA TYR A 173 -11.66 -1.48 -4.09
C TYR A 173 -11.80 -2.66 -3.15
N LEU A 174 -13.03 -3.12 -3.07
CA LEU A 174 -13.45 -4.34 -2.42
C LEU A 174 -14.07 -5.21 -3.51
N PRO A 175 -13.51 -6.40 -3.80
CA PRO A 175 -14.06 -7.23 -4.86
C PRO A 175 -15.51 -7.60 -4.62
N SER A 176 -16.35 -7.47 -5.65
CA SER A 176 -17.79 -7.74 -5.55
C SER A 176 -18.10 -9.19 -5.18
N ASP A 177 -17.20 -10.10 -5.56
CA ASP A 177 -17.26 -11.52 -5.22
C ASP A 177 -16.26 -11.91 -4.13
N ALA A 178 -15.46 -10.96 -3.61
CA ALA A 178 -14.64 -11.24 -2.45
C ALA A 178 -15.56 -11.39 -1.25
N SER A 179 -15.41 -12.52 -0.58
CA SER A 179 -15.84 -12.60 0.81
C SER A 179 -14.96 -11.61 1.58
N ILE A 180 -15.60 -10.66 2.25
CA ILE A 180 -14.93 -9.66 3.07
C ILE A 180 -15.25 -10.01 4.52
N ILE A 181 -14.22 -9.99 5.35
CA ILE A 181 -14.38 -10.17 6.77
C ILE A 181 -14.15 -8.85 7.48
N LYS A 182 -15.07 -8.51 8.37
CA LYS A 182 -14.92 -7.37 9.27
C LYS A 182 -14.24 -7.84 10.54
N VAL A 183 -13.07 -7.28 10.83
CA VAL A 183 -12.32 -7.56 12.05
C VAL A 183 -12.31 -6.32 12.93
N ASP A 184 -12.92 -6.43 14.10
CA ASP A 184 -12.86 -5.38 15.12
C ASP A 184 -11.71 -5.70 16.07
N VAL A 185 -10.71 -4.82 16.15
CA VAL A 185 -9.55 -5.01 17.02
C VAL A 185 -9.68 -4.11 18.23
N THR A 186 -9.55 -4.71 19.41
CA THR A 186 -9.59 -4.01 20.70
C THR A 186 -8.37 -4.35 21.54
N ILE A 187 -8.01 -3.42 22.42
CA ILE A 187 -6.92 -3.57 23.37
C ILE A 187 -7.44 -3.44 24.81
N SER A 188 -6.83 -4.18 25.73
CA SER A 188 -7.09 -4.05 27.15
C SER A 188 -5.89 -4.43 28.00
N GLY A 189 -5.92 -4.08 29.29
CA GLY A 189 -4.92 -4.54 30.26
C GLY A 189 -3.64 -3.72 30.29
N ILE A 190 -3.65 -2.54 29.66
CA ILE A 190 -2.63 -1.50 29.82
C ILE A 190 -3.28 -0.19 30.32
N PRO A 191 -2.54 0.68 31.02
CA PRO A 191 -3.05 1.94 31.54
C PRO A 191 -3.33 2.96 30.43
N GLU A 192 -4.19 3.94 30.73
CA GLU A 192 -4.47 5.09 29.86
C GLU A 192 -3.18 5.81 29.48
N GLY A 193 -3.07 6.20 28.20
CA GLY A 193 -1.88 6.87 27.65
C GLY A 193 -0.77 5.92 27.16
N LEU A 194 -0.77 4.65 27.55
CA LEU A 194 0.16 3.66 26.99
C LEU A 194 -0.37 3.17 25.63
N LYS A 195 0.49 3.17 24.60
CA LYS A 195 0.08 2.85 23.22
C LYS A 195 0.65 1.51 22.77
N MET A 196 -0.15 0.74 22.04
CA MET A 196 0.34 -0.42 21.27
C MET A 196 0.53 -0.05 19.81
N THR A 197 1.41 -0.76 19.10
CA THR A 197 1.44 -0.77 17.64
C THR A 197 0.66 -1.97 17.14
N LEU A 198 -0.38 -1.74 16.32
CA LEU A 198 -1.09 -2.79 15.60
C LEU A 198 -0.40 -3.01 14.25
N SER A 199 -0.14 -4.27 13.91
CA SER A 199 0.40 -4.66 12.61
C SER A 199 -0.51 -5.69 11.92
N LEU A 200 -0.61 -5.60 10.61
CA LEU A 200 -1.28 -6.56 9.74
C LEU A 200 -0.24 -7.16 8.79
N ASN A 201 -0.13 -8.48 8.79
CA ASN A 201 0.85 -9.24 8.02
C ASN A 201 2.30 -8.74 8.24
N GLY A 202 2.61 -8.33 9.48
CA GLY A 202 3.92 -7.81 9.88
C GLY A 202 4.13 -6.31 9.67
N GLU A 203 3.15 -5.61 9.10
CA GLU A 203 3.28 -4.20 8.74
C GLU A 203 2.41 -3.30 9.62
N SER A 204 3.02 -2.25 10.16
CA SER A 204 2.36 -1.36 11.13
C SER A 204 1.20 -0.61 10.49
N LEU A 205 -0.01 -0.82 11.03
CA LEU A 205 -1.22 -0.09 10.66
C LEU A 205 -1.37 1.23 11.43
N GLY A 206 -0.66 1.36 12.56
CA GLY A 206 -0.73 2.51 13.44
C GLY A 206 -0.64 2.13 14.92
N VAL A 207 -0.93 3.10 15.79
CA VAL A 207 -0.96 2.90 17.23
C VAL A 207 -2.40 2.93 17.76
N LEU A 208 -2.68 2.16 18.81
CA LEU A 208 -3.97 2.13 19.52
C LEU A 208 -3.77 2.40 21.01
N GLU A 209 -4.74 3.08 21.61
CA GLU A 209 -4.85 3.37 23.03
C GLU A 209 -5.93 2.49 23.71
N PRO A 210 -5.89 2.33 25.05
CA PRO A 210 -6.90 1.57 25.77
C PRO A 210 -8.30 2.15 25.53
N GLY A 211 -9.23 1.29 25.11
CA GLY A 211 -10.60 1.70 24.76
C GLY A 211 -10.81 1.98 23.28
N ASP A 212 -9.74 2.10 22.48
CA ASP A 212 -9.87 2.18 21.03
C ASP A 212 -10.45 0.89 20.45
N THR A 213 -11.29 1.05 19.43
CA THR A 213 -11.71 -0.03 18.54
C THR A 213 -11.38 0.38 17.12
N ILE A 214 -10.60 -0.43 16.42
CA ILE A 214 -10.36 -0.26 14.99
C ILE A 214 -11.08 -1.35 14.21
N SER A 215 -11.92 -0.95 13.27
CA SER A 215 -12.56 -1.87 12.32
C SER A 215 -11.71 -1.97 11.07
N LEU A 216 -11.31 -3.19 10.73
CA LEU A 216 -10.63 -3.53 9.49
C LEU A 216 -11.60 -4.27 8.58
N LEU A 217 -11.65 -3.89 7.31
CA LEU A 217 -12.28 -4.67 6.25
C LEU A 217 -11.15 -5.38 5.53
N LEU A 218 -11.12 -6.70 5.62
CA LEU A 218 -10.09 -7.55 5.05
C LEU A 218 -10.71 -8.50 4.04
N LEU A 219 -9.93 -8.92 3.04
CA LEU A 219 -10.33 -10.02 2.19
C LEU A 219 -10.41 -11.31 3.03
N ASP A 220 -11.29 -12.24 2.65
CA ASP A 220 -11.42 -13.55 3.30
C ASP A 220 -10.28 -14.48 2.85
N GLU A 221 -9.06 -14.06 3.20
CA GLU A 221 -7.82 -14.78 2.99
C GLU A 221 -7.02 -14.81 4.31
N PRO A 222 -5.98 -15.67 4.42
CA PRO A 222 -5.21 -15.77 5.65
C PRO A 222 -4.48 -14.46 5.97
N HIS A 223 -4.93 -13.78 7.02
CA HIS A 223 -4.26 -12.62 7.60
C HIS A 223 -3.73 -12.90 9.00
N VAL A 224 -2.69 -12.18 9.39
CA VAL A 224 -2.12 -12.22 10.73
C VAL A 224 -2.12 -10.81 11.31
N LEU A 225 -2.83 -10.62 12.42
CA LEU A 225 -2.70 -9.41 13.22
C LEU A 225 -1.71 -9.64 14.35
N SER A 226 -0.87 -8.66 14.62
CA SER A 226 0.09 -8.72 15.72
C SER A 226 0.28 -7.38 16.40
N VAL A 227 0.69 -7.44 17.66
CA VAL A 227 0.99 -6.29 18.50
C VAL A 227 2.32 -6.47 19.23
N ASN A 228 2.82 -5.40 19.87
CA ASN A 228 4.03 -5.48 20.69
C ASN A 228 3.89 -6.56 21.77
N THR A 229 4.86 -7.47 21.87
CA THR A 229 4.83 -8.51 22.91
C THR A 229 4.92 -7.92 24.32
N VAL A 230 5.74 -6.88 24.49
CA VAL A 230 5.94 -6.18 25.77
C VAL A 230 5.83 -4.67 25.54
N LEU A 231 5.15 -3.99 26.47
CA LEU A 231 5.12 -2.54 26.59
C LEU A 231 5.64 -2.14 27.98
N TYR A 232 6.19 -0.94 28.09
CA TYR A 232 6.62 -0.35 29.35
C TYR A 232 6.00 1.04 29.50
N ASP A 233 5.48 1.36 30.67
CA ASP A 233 5.06 2.72 30.99
C ASP A 233 6.24 3.61 31.42
N GLU A 234 5.95 4.87 31.73
CA GLU A 234 6.94 5.87 32.13
C GLU A 234 7.66 5.50 33.44
N GLU A 235 7.06 4.66 34.29
CA GLU A 235 7.64 4.16 35.54
C GLU A 235 8.46 2.88 35.34
N GLY A 236 8.51 2.36 34.11
CA GLY A 236 9.21 1.13 33.75
C GLY A 236 8.48 -0.14 34.19
N ILE A 237 7.17 -0.06 34.45
CA ILE A 237 6.34 -1.24 34.70
C ILE A 237 6.07 -1.91 33.36
N GLY A 238 6.36 -3.20 33.28
CA GLY A 238 6.18 -3.99 32.07
C GLY A 238 4.76 -4.56 31.97
N TYR A 239 4.25 -4.63 30.75
CA TYR A 239 2.99 -5.27 30.40
C TYR A 239 3.25 -6.24 29.26
N TYR A 240 2.80 -7.49 29.40
CA TYR A 240 3.04 -8.57 28.44
C TYR A 240 1.73 -9.04 27.82
N CYS A 241 1.71 -9.22 26.50
CA CYS A 241 0.57 -9.77 25.77
C CYS A 241 0.87 -11.21 25.33
N THR A 242 0.18 -12.17 25.94
CA THR A 242 0.32 -13.61 25.61
C THR A 242 -0.25 -13.95 24.24
N ASN A 243 -1.27 -13.23 23.79
CA ASN A 243 -1.92 -13.39 22.51
C ASN A 243 -1.52 -12.31 21.51
N ASN A 244 -0.24 -11.90 21.52
CA ASN A 244 0.29 -10.80 20.72
C ASN A 244 0.31 -11.06 19.20
N LEU A 245 -0.06 -12.26 18.76
CA LEU A 245 -0.18 -12.65 17.35
C LEU A 245 -1.44 -13.51 17.21
N GLN A 246 -2.35 -13.11 16.32
CA GLN A 246 -3.63 -13.78 16.09
C GLN A 246 -3.86 -13.91 14.58
N GLN A 247 -4.18 -15.13 14.13
CA GLN A 247 -4.66 -15.36 12.76
C GLN A 247 -6.10 -14.89 12.68
N VAL A 248 -6.42 -14.16 11.62
CA VAL A 248 -7.79 -13.79 11.28
C VAL A 248 -8.40 -14.94 10.50
N LYS A 249 -9.55 -15.44 10.95
CA LYS A 249 -10.20 -16.61 10.31
C LYS A 249 -11.58 -16.32 9.75
N ASN A 250 -12.24 -15.27 10.23
CA ASN A 250 -13.57 -14.86 9.82
C ASN A 250 -13.86 -13.44 10.31
N SER A 251 -15.10 -12.96 10.12
CA SER A 251 -15.54 -11.72 10.76
C SER A 251 -15.63 -11.94 12.27
N GLU A 252 -14.78 -11.25 13.02
CA GLU A 252 -14.64 -11.45 14.47
C GLU A 252 -14.16 -10.20 15.19
N THR A 253 -14.29 -10.20 16.52
CA THR A 253 -13.64 -9.22 17.37
C THR A 253 -12.39 -9.86 17.98
N LEU A 254 -11.22 -9.36 17.61
CA LEU A 254 -9.96 -9.78 18.19
C LEU A 254 -9.58 -8.83 19.33
N ARG A 255 -9.30 -9.41 20.49
CA ARG A 255 -8.86 -8.66 21.67
C ARG A 255 -7.42 -9.00 21.97
N PHE A 256 -6.56 -7.99 22.02
CA PHE A 256 -5.21 -8.11 22.54
C PHE A 256 -5.21 -7.72 24.02
N ALA A 257 -4.89 -8.67 24.89
CA ALA A 257 -4.94 -8.48 26.33
C ALA A 257 -3.54 -8.51 26.91
N TYR A 258 -3.15 -7.41 27.55
CA TYR A 258 -1.92 -7.32 28.31
C TYR A 258 -2.17 -7.66 29.77
N THR A 259 -1.15 -8.21 30.40
CA THR A 259 -1.09 -8.41 31.85
C THR A 259 0.18 -7.79 32.38
N LEU A 260 0.15 -7.37 33.65
CA LEU A 260 1.37 -6.95 34.35
C LEU A 260 2.44 -8.03 34.23
N LEU A 261 3.63 -7.61 33.82
CA LEU A 261 4.82 -8.45 33.77
C LEU A 261 5.42 -8.44 35.18
N ASP A 262 5.12 -9.47 35.96
CA ASP A 262 5.73 -9.66 37.28
C ASP A 262 7.25 -9.75 37.14
N ARG A 263 7.97 -9.04 38.03
CA ARG A 263 9.44 -8.96 38.05
C ARG A 263 10.08 -10.24 38.56
#